data_AF-A0A9D4RRR2-F1
#
_entry.id   AF-A0A9D4RRR2-F1
#
_cell.length_a   1.000
_cell.length_b   1.000
_cell.length_c   1.000
_cell.angle_alpha   90.00
_cell.angle_beta   90.00
_cell.angle_gamma   90.00
#
_symmetry.space_group_name_H-M   'P 1'
#
loop_
_entity.id
_entity.type
_entity.pdbx_description
1 polymer ?
#
loop_
_entity_poly.entity_id
_entity_poly.type
_entity_poly.pdbx_seq_one_letter_code
_entity_poly.pdbx_strand_id
1 'polypeptide(L)'
;MESPLKEKAVIDIRKTAQKHINIATDLLSAHAISGCDTVAGYFGIGKGTVIKMLNTGKSIRLLGDMTACMKEVVKEATKFVSACYEKPDTEDMSMTRQIIWAARVGKSGKAMPSLASIL
;
A
#
# COMPACT_ATOMS: atom_id res chain seq x y z
N MET A 1 -9.55 21.66 -23.72
CA MET A 1 -8.55 20.99 -24.57
C MET A 1 -9.25 19.78 -25.16
N GLU A 2 -9.56 19.82 -26.45
CA GLU A 2 -10.18 18.69 -27.16
C GLU A 2 -9.09 17.90 -27.87
N SER A 3 -9.12 16.57 -27.76
CA SER A 3 -8.15 15.69 -28.43
C SER A 3 -8.45 15.68 -29.93
N PRO A 4 -7.43 15.75 -30.80
CA PRO A 4 -7.61 15.60 -32.25
C PRO A 4 -8.07 14.18 -32.64
N LEU A 5 -7.95 13.21 -31.72
CA LEU A 5 -8.50 11.87 -31.85
C LEU A 5 -9.82 11.80 -31.07
N LYS A 6 -10.95 11.76 -31.78
CA LYS A 6 -12.33 11.83 -31.25
C LYS A 6 -12.70 10.76 -30.21
N GLU A 7 -11.87 9.74 -30.01
CA GLU A 7 -12.13 8.60 -29.12
C GLU A 7 -11.21 8.52 -27.90
N LYS A 8 -10.21 9.41 -27.76
CA LYS A 8 -9.31 9.40 -26.60
C LYS A 8 -9.77 10.41 -25.57
N ALA A 9 -10.04 9.91 -24.36
CA ALA A 9 -10.24 10.76 -23.19
C ALA A 9 -9.02 11.67 -22.99
N VAL A 10 -9.23 12.99 -23.01
CA VAL A 10 -8.19 13.96 -22.68
C VAL A 10 -8.02 14.00 -21.17
N ILE A 11 -6.85 13.61 -20.69
CA ILE A 11 -6.49 13.75 -19.28
C ILE A 11 -5.88 15.14 -19.09
N ASP A 12 -6.57 15.98 -18.34
CA ASP A 12 -6.01 17.25 -17.86
C ASP A 12 -5.09 16.95 -16.66
N ILE A 13 -3.79 17.00 -16.91
CA ILE A 13 -2.75 16.73 -15.90
C ILE A 13 -2.84 17.76 -14.77
N ARG A 14 -3.08 19.04 -15.08
CA ARG A 14 -3.15 20.10 -14.07
C ARG A 14 -4.36 19.88 -13.16
N LYS A 15 -5.52 19.60 -13.73
CA LYS A 15 -6.74 19.30 -12.98
C LYS A 15 -6.58 18.03 -12.13
N THR A 16 -5.90 17.01 -12.67
CA THR A 16 -5.60 15.77 -11.93
C THR A 16 -4.66 16.04 -10.75
N ALA A 17 -3.58 16.80 -10.95
CA ALA A 17 -2.66 17.17 -9.90
C ALA A 17 -3.35 17.99 -8.80
N GLN A 18 -4.18 18.97 -9.17
CA GLN A 18 -4.98 19.76 -8.23
C GLN A 18 -5.96 18.90 -7.43
N LYS A 19 -6.65 17.94 -8.09
CA LYS A 19 -7.58 17.02 -7.42
C LYS A 19 -6.90 16.13 -6.38
N HIS A 20 -5.64 15.77 -6.60
CA HIS A 20 -4.90 14.80 -5.78
C HIS A 20 -3.76 15.43 -4.97
N ILE A 21 -3.73 16.76 -4.84
CA ILE A 21 -2.61 17.49 -4.21
C ILE A 21 -2.35 17.04 -2.77
N ASN A 22 -3.42 16.69 -2.04
CA ASN A 22 -3.35 16.27 -0.63
C ASN A 22 -2.64 14.92 -0.42
N ILE A 23 -2.54 14.10 -1.47
CA ILE A 23 -1.89 12.78 -1.41
C ILE A 23 -0.58 12.74 -2.20
N ALA A 24 -0.15 13.89 -2.76
CA ALA A 24 0.98 13.96 -3.67
C ALA A 24 2.31 13.55 -3.03
N THR A 25 2.51 13.90 -1.75
CA THR A 25 3.70 13.54 -0.97
C THR A 25 3.86 12.05 -0.76
N ASP A 26 2.76 11.31 -0.74
CA ASP A 26 2.73 9.88 -0.47
C ASP A 26 2.68 9.04 -1.74
N LEU A 27 2.47 9.68 -2.89
CA LEU A 27 2.14 9.01 -4.15
C LEU A 27 3.27 8.11 -4.62
N LEU A 28 4.54 8.54 -4.48
CA LEU A 28 5.71 7.78 -4.91
C LEU A 28 5.89 6.52 -4.05
N SER A 29 5.77 6.67 -2.75
CA SER A 29 5.86 5.58 -1.78
C SER A 29 4.72 4.58 -1.94
N ALA A 30 3.49 5.08 -2.16
CA ALA A 30 2.33 4.24 -2.48
C ALA A 30 2.50 3.53 -3.83
N HIS A 31 3.12 4.17 -4.81
CA HIS A 31 3.43 3.57 -6.11
C HIS A 31 4.36 2.37 -5.95
N ALA A 32 5.43 2.49 -5.14
CA ALA A 32 6.36 1.41 -4.85
C ALA A 32 5.66 0.18 -4.23
N ILE A 33 4.66 0.38 -3.37
CA ILE A 33 3.94 -0.72 -2.71
C ILE A 33 2.90 -1.37 -3.63
N SER A 34 2.19 -0.56 -4.42
CA SER A 34 1.20 -1.06 -5.39
C SER A 34 1.82 -1.70 -6.64
N GLY A 35 3.13 -1.54 -6.82
CA GLY A 35 3.90 -2.04 -7.95
C GLY A 35 3.88 -1.12 -9.17
N CYS A 36 4.93 -1.25 -9.97
CA CYS A 36 5.15 -0.61 -11.25
C CYS A 36 5.98 -1.52 -12.16
N ASP A 37 6.31 -1.06 -13.36
CA ASP A 37 7.06 -1.86 -14.33
C ASP A 37 8.44 -2.29 -13.82
N THR A 38 8.99 -1.59 -12.82
CA THR A 38 10.32 -1.85 -12.24
C THR A 38 10.29 -2.46 -10.84
N VAL A 39 9.14 -2.47 -10.16
CA VAL A 39 9.01 -2.96 -8.77
C VAL A 39 7.76 -3.82 -8.65
N ALA A 40 7.93 -5.06 -8.19
CA ALA A 40 6.81 -5.93 -7.87
C ALA A 40 5.98 -5.35 -6.71
N GLY A 41 4.67 -5.23 -6.92
CA GLY A 41 3.75 -4.80 -5.88
C GLY A 41 3.45 -5.90 -4.86
N TYR A 42 2.92 -5.50 -3.70
CA TYR A 42 2.42 -6.42 -2.70
C TYR A 42 1.21 -7.20 -3.21
N PHE A 43 1.18 -8.50 -2.97
CA PHE A 43 0.12 -9.36 -3.49
C PHE A 43 -1.27 -8.97 -2.97
N GLY A 44 -2.14 -8.52 -3.88
CA GLY A 44 -3.50 -8.06 -3.57
C GLY A 44 -3.60 -6.58 -3.15
N ILE A 45 -2.52 -5.80 -3.23
CA ILE A 45 -2.54 -4.34 -3.09
C ILE A 45 -2.35 -3.72 -4.48
N GLY A 46 -3.43 -3.12 -5.02
CA GLY A 46 -3.39 -2.40 -6.30
C GLY A 46 -3.42 -0.88 -6.13
N LYS A 47 -3.31 -0.14 -7.26
CA LYS A 47 -3.34 1.33 -7.28
C LYS A 47 -4.61 1.92 -6.67
N GLY A 48 -5.77 1.29 -6.94
CA GLY A 48 -7.04 1.71 -6.34
C GLY A 48 -7.05 1.57 -4.80
N THR A 49 -6.47 0.49 -4.28
CA THR A 49 -6.38 0.24 -2.83
C THR A 49 -5.52 1.29 -2.14
N VAL A 50 -4.33 1.59 -2.68
CA VAL A 50 -3.45 2.59 -2.05
C VAL A 50 -4.06 3.99 -2.14
N ILE A 51 -4.69 4.38 -3.26
CA ILE A 51 -5.38 5.67 -3.37
C ILE A 51 -6.56 5.75 -2.38
N LYS A 52 -7.32 4.66 -2.20
CA LYS A 52 -8.39 4.59 -1.18
C LYS A 52 -7.82 4.88 0.21
N MET A 53 -6.71 4.25 0.60
CA MET A 53 -6.09 4.45 1.91
C MET A 53 -5.50 5.86 2.09
N LEU A 54 -4.87 6.43 1.06
CA LEU A 54 -4.37 7.81 1.13
C LEU A 54 -5.52 8.81 1.33
N ASN A 55 -6.65 8.60 0.64
CA ASN A 55 -7.83 9.46 0.80
C ASN A 55 -8.52 9.32 2.16
N THR A 56 -8.26 8.26 2.94
CA THR A 56 -8.73 8.16 4.34
C THR A 56 -7.79 8.84 5.34
N GLY A 57 -6.73 9.50 4.87
CA GLY A 57 -5.75 10.21 5.69
C GLY A 57 -4.62 9.32 6.22
N LYS A 58 -4.52 8.05 5.78
CA LYS A 58 -3.34 7.22 6.05
C LYS A 58 -2.17 7.73 5.20
N SER A 59 -0.95 7.62 5.73
CA SER A 59 0.28 8.14 5.09
C SER A 59 1.33 7.03 4.97
N ILE A 60 2.19 7.15 3.96
CA ILE A 60 3.36 6.30 3.71
C ILE A 60 4.55 7.13 3.18
N ARG A 61 4.56 8.43 3.45
CA ARG A 61 5.54 9.39 2.93
C ARG A 61 6.98 9.14 3.41
N LEU A 62 7.18 8.49 4.57
CA LEU A 62 8.52 8.25 5.11
C LEU A 62 9.29 7.20 4.29
N LEU A 63 8.59 6.37 3.52
CA LEU A 63 9.24 5.41 2.63
C LEU A 63 9.90 6.15 1.46
N GLY A 64 11.24 6.22 1.47
CA GLY A 64 12.04 6.97 0.50
C GLY A 64 12.57 8.30 1.03
N ASP A 65 12.23 8.67 2.27
CA ASP A 65 12.86 9.79 2.96
C ASP A 65 14.21 9.37 3.55
N MET A 66 15.29 9.93 3.00
CA MET A 66 16.67 9.64 3.40
C MET A 66 17.04 10.19 4.79
N THR A 67 16.21 11.07 5.34
CA THR A 67 16.41 11.71 6.64
C THR A 67 15.61 11.04 7.76
N ALA A 68 14.64 10.20 7.40
CA ALA A 68 13.76 9.55 8.36
C ALA A 68 14.46 8.42 9.14
N CYS A 69 14.09 8.26 10.41
CA CYS A 69 14.54 7.14 11.20
C CYS A 69 13.92 5.83 10.68
N MET A 70 14.74 4.80 10.44
CA MET A 70 14.26 3.50 9.94
C MET A 70 13.14 2.90 10.81
N LYS A 71 13.19 3.11 12.13
CA LYS A 71 12.14 2.65 13.05
C LYS A 71 10.78 3.30 12.75
N GLU A 72 10.79 4.59 12.42
CA GLU A 72 9.58 5.36 12.08
C GLU A 72 9.08 4.98 10.69
N VAL A 73 9.98 4.78 9.73
CA VAL A 73 9.66 4.27 8.39
C VAL A 73 8.94 2.93 8.50
N VAL A 74 9.50 1.97 9.23
CA VAL A 74 8.89 0.65 9.42
C VAL A 74 7.54 0.76 10.12
N LYS A 75 7.42 1.61 11.14
CA LYS A 75 6.16 1.83 11.87
C LYS A 75 5.05 2.39 10.98
N GLU A 76 5.36 3.42 10.18
CA GLU A 76 4.40 4.00 9.22
C GLU A 76 4.02 2.98 8.14
N ALA A 77 5.02 2.32 7.55
CA ALA A 77 4.80 1.29 6.54
C ALA A 77 3.93 0.14 7.03
N THR A 78 4.17 -0.33 8.26
CA THR A 78 3.42 -1.42 8.89
C THR A 78 1.94 -1.05 9.02
N LYS A 79 1.65 0.15 9.55
CA LYS A 79 0.28 0.65 9.68
C LYS A 79 -0.42 0.81 8.33
N PHE A 80 0.29 1.33 7.33
CA PHE A 80 -0.28 1.52 6.01
C PHE A 80 -0.58 0.19 5.32
N VAL A 81 0.35 -0.77 5.36
CA VAL A 81 0.16 -2.10 4.78
C VAL A 81 -0.96 -2.86 5.50
N SER A 82 -1.02 -2.84 6.84
CA SER A 82 -2.14 -3.40 7.60
C SER A 82 -3.47 -2.83 7.14
N ALA A 83 -3.56 -1.50 6.96
CA ALA A 83 -4.77 -0.83 6.48
C ALA A 83 -5.15 -1.26 5.04
N CYS A 84 -4.18 -1.41 4.13
CA CYS A 84 -4.44 -1.90 2.77
C CYS A 84 -5.07 -3.31 2.74
N TYR A 85 -4.79 -4.16 3.74
CA TYR A 85 -5.41 -5.47 3.88
C TYR A 85 -6.64 -5.49 4.79
N GLU A 86 -7.10 -4.31 5.24
CA GLU A 86 -8.22 -4.15 6.16
C GLU A 86 -8.01 -4.96 7.46
N LYS A 87 -6.77 -4.91 7.97
CA LYS A 87 -6.35 -5.55 9.22
C LYS A 87 -6.06 -4.53 10.32
N PRO A 88 -6.12 -4.94 11.60
CA PRO A 88 -5.76 -4.09 12.71
C PRO A 88 -4.34 -3.54 12.59
N ASP A 89 -4.14 -2.33 13.11
CA ASP A 89 -2.80 -1.76 13.26
C ASP A 89 -1.96 -2.68 14.16
N THR A 90 -0.74 -2.98 13.72
CA THR A 90 0.26 -3.73 14.48
C THR A 90 1.53 -2.89 14.50
N GLU A 91 2.37 -3.10 15.52
CA GLU A 91 3.68 -2.43 15.59
C GLU A 91 4.79 -3.19 14.85
N ASP A 92 4.53 -4.44 14.51
CA ASP A 92 5.47 -5.33 13.81
C ASP A 92 4.88 -5.83 12.49
N MET A 93 5.65 -5.62 11.42
CA MET A 93 5.35 -6.07 10.05
C MET A 93 5.29 -7.61 9.95
N SER A 94 6.07 -8.33 10.77
CA SER A 94 6.03 -9.80 10.75
C SER A 94 4.69 -10.30 11.29
N MET A 95 4.19 -9.69 12.36
CA MET A 95 2.84 -9.94 12.87
C MET A 95 1.75 -9.58 11.83
N THR A 96 1.86 -8.42 11.16
CA THR A 96 0.97 -8.06 10.03
C THR A 96 0.92 -9.17 8.99
N ARG A 97 2.09 -9.63 8.54
CA ARG A 97 2.23 -10.68 7.53
C ARG A 97 1.57 -11.98 7.99
N GLN A 98 1.79 -12.39 9.23
CA GLN A 98 1.17 -13.59 9.79
C GLN A 98 -0.35 -13.49 9.83
N ILE A 99 -0.91 -12.35 10.26
CA ILE A 99 -2.36 -12.12 10.27
C ILE A 99 -2.95 -12.18 8.85
N ILE A 100 -2.30 -11.53 7.88
CA ILE A 100 -2.75 -11.52 6.47
C ILE A 100 -2.70 -12.94 5.89
N TRP A 101 -1.59 -13.64 6.11
CA TRP A 101 -1.42 -15.02 5.64
C TRP A 101 -2.45 -15.94 6.28
N ALA A 102 -2.62 -15.90 7.60
CA ALA A 102 -3.59 -16.72 8.33
C ALA A 102 -5.04 -16.43 7.88
N ALA A 103 -5.39 -15.17 7.60
CA ALA A 103 -6.72 -14.83 7.10
C ALA A 103 -6.99 -15.38 5.68
N ARG A 104 -5.94 -15.54 4.87
CA ARG A 104 -6.05 -16.05 3.48
C ARG A 104 -5.96 -17.57 3.41
N VAL A 105 -5.01 -18.17 4.12
CA VAL A 105 -4.75 -19.62 4.10
C VAL A 105 -5.56 -20.37 5.16
N GLY A 106 -5.89 -19.73 6.29
CA GLY A 106 -6.71 -20.33 7.35
C GLY A 106 -8.16 -20.59 6.92
N LYS A 107 -8.67 -19.90 5.89
CA LYS A 107 -9.94 -20.28 5.22
C LYS A 107 -9.82 -21.55 4.38
N SER A 108 -8.60 -22.00 4.08
CA SER A 108 -8.30 -23.18 3.27
C SER A 108 -7.61 -24.30 4.07
N GLY A 109 -7.31 -24.11 5.36
CA GLY A 109 -6.46 -25.01 6.13
C GLY A 109 -7.10 -25.46 7.45
N LYS A 110 -7.75 -26.63 7.43
CA LYS A 110 -7.76 -27.49 8.61
C LYS A 110 -6.29 -27.84 8.90
N ALA A 111 -5.84 -27.45 10.10
CA ALA A 111 -4.56 -27.81 10.72
C ALA A 111 -3.28 -27.31 10.02
N MET A 112 -2.62 -26.33 10.65
CA MET A 112 -1.17 -26.22 10.55
C MET A 112 -0.63 -25.92 11.95
N PRO A 113 0.40 -26.65 12.41
CA PRO A 113 0.90 -26.51 13.77
C PRO A 113 1.83 -25.29 13.87
N SER A 114 2.05 -24.81 15.09
CA SER A 114 2.78 -23.56 15.32
C SER A 114 4.25 -23.68 14.92
N LEU A 115 4.91 -22.57 14.63
CA LEU A 115 6.35 -22.56 14.31
C LEU A 115 7.20 -23.15 15.46
N ALA A 116 6.71 -23.06 16.69
CA ALA A 116 7.30 -23.69 17.87
C ALA A 116 7.15 -25.23 17.92
N SER A 117 6.37 -25.83 17.02
CA SER A 117 6.29 -27.29 16.89
C SER A 117 7.16 -27.85 15.77
N ILE A 118 7.91 -27.00 15.06
CA ILE A 118 8.78 -27.36 13.93
C ILE A 118 10.26 -27.03 14.24
N LEU A 119 10.52 -26.31 15.34
CA LEU A 119 11.83 -26.10 15.95
C LEU A 119 11.96 -26.97 17.20
#